data_AF-A0A973GSD5-F1
#
_entry.id   AF-A0A973GSD5-F1
#
_cell.length_a   1.000
_cell.length_b   1.000
_cell.length_c   1.000
_cell.angle_alpha   90.00
_cell.angle_beta   90.00
_cell.angle_gamma   90.00
#
_symmetry.space_group_name_H-M   'P 1'
#
loop_
_entity.id
_entity.type
_entity.pdbx_description
1 polymer ?
#
loop_
_entity_poly.entity_id
_entity_poly.type
_entity_poly.pdbx_seq_one_letter_code
_entity_poly.pdbx_strand_id
1 'polypeptide(L)'
;MNRIVRGHTKPDRPKGAVPRGLLKRERTRGYPVEYLLSRIRGRRSRLISDWRPLIYDASPLDYLASAQYHGFVRERTAEGMWRALLLEHGWVHGQMDEATRQMFAPYFLYAELRTVFICLRYLEGDKAQKAGEVLGVSLLSDQVKAVLRTGAVTDALAELEQMFGALSPGFSGLSAAYEGNGLRGVEQFLTYQYLIFVQELPLHR
;
A
#
# COMPACT_ATOMS: atom_id res chain seq x y z
N MET A 1 -53.16 16.53 4.14
CA MET A 1 -52.18 15.42 3.99
C MET A 1 -51.00 15.93 3.18
N ASN A 2 -49.92 16.38 3.84
CA ASN A 2 -48.73 16.90 3.16
C ASN A 2 -47.67 15.80 3.05
N ARG A 3 -47.38 15.40 1.81
CA ARG A 3 -46.35 14.42 1.47
C ARG A 3 -45.00 15.12 1.45
N ILE A 4 -44.22 14.99 2.52
CA ILE A 4 -42.83 15.46 2.57
C ILE A 4 -42.00 14.54 1.68
N VAL A 5 -41.70 14.98 0.47
CA VAL A 5 -40.73 14.34 -0.42
C VAL A 5 -39.35 14.66 0.12
N ARG A 6 -38.75 13.77 0.92
CA ARG A 6 -37.33 13.85 1.28
C ARG A 6 -36.50 13.54 0.04
N GLY A 7 -36.20 14.58 -0.74
CA GLY A 7 -35.16 14.51 -1.75
C GLY A 7 -33.83 14.17 -1.07
N HIS A 8 -33.38 12.93 -1.23
CA HIS A 8 -31.99 12.57 -0.98
C HIS A 8 -31.16 13.24 -2.07
N THR A 9 -30.82 14.50 -1.88
CA THR A 9 -29.72 15.14 -2.60
C THR A 9 -28.48 14.34 -2.24
N LYS A 10 -28.03 13.50 -3.18
CA LYS A 10 -26.71 12.87 -3.10
C LYS A 10 -25.72 14.01 -2.88
N PRO A 11 -24.96 14.03 -1.78
CA PRO A 11 -23.95 15.07 -1.58
C PRO A 11 -23.06 15.07 -2.82
N ASP A 12 -22.83 16.26 -3.39
CA ASP A 12 -21.85 16.45 -4.45
C ASP A 12 -20.55 15.83 -3.96
N ARG A 13 -20.21 14.68 -4.53
CA ARG A 13 -19.00 13.96 -4.12
C ARG A 13 -17.85 14.91 -4.40
N PRO A 14 -17.03 15.27 -3.39
CA PRO A 14 -15.83 16.04 -3.65
C PRO A 14 -15.08 15.33 -4.76
N LYS A 15 -14.68 16.05 -5.82
CA LYS A 15 -13.88 15.49 -6.92
C LYS A 15 -12.75 14.70 -6.27
N GLY A 16 -12.86 13.38 -6.35
CA GLY A 16 -12.35 12.46 -5.33
C GLY A 16 -10.90 12.70 -5.02
N ALA A 17 -10.58 12.88 -3.74
CA ALA A 17 -9.22 12.81 -3.27
C ALA A 17 -8.67 11.43 -3.65
N VAL A 18 -7.67 11.41 -4.54
CA VAL A 18 -7.16 10.16 -5.08
C VAL A 18 -6.03 9.66 -4.17
N PRO A 19 -6.00 8.37 -3.81
CA PRO A 19 -4.89 7.71 -3.09
C PRO A 19 -3.49 8.08 -3.57
N ARG A 20 -3.39 8.48 -4.84
CA ARG A 20 -2.18 8.93 -5.53
C ARG A 20 -1.32 9.91 -4.72
N GLY A 21 -1.93 10.79 -3.93
CA GLY A 21 -1.21 11.77 -3.10
C GLY A 21 -0.35 11.15 -1.99
N LEU A 22 -0.70 9.96 -1.52
CA LEU A 22 0.03 9.22 -0.49
C LEU A 22 1.11 8.28 -1.08
N LEU A 23 1.22 8.22 -2.40
CA LEU A 23 2.23 7.45 -3.12
C LEU A 23 3.27 8.38 -3.76
N LYS A 24 4.49 7.90 -3.92
CA LYS A 24 5.60 8.66 -4.51
C LYS A 24 5.30 9.07 -5.94
N ARG A 25 5.80 10.24 -6.36
CA ARG A 25 5.75 10.68 -7.75
C ARG A 25 6.94 10.11 -8.51
N GLU A 26 6.69 9.45 -9.63
CA GLU A 26 7.77 8.99 -10.49
C GLU A 26 8.19 10.10 -11.44
N ARG A 27 9.48 10.13 -11.78
CA ARG A 27 10.04 11.09 -12.73
C ARG A 27 9.84 10.68 -14.18
N THR A 28 9.57 9.40 -14.43
CA THR A 28 9.40 8.85 -15.78
C THR A 28 7.99 9.11 -16.30
N ARG A 29 7.87 9.28 -17.63
CA ARG A 29 6.56 9.35 -18.30
C ARG A 29 5.80 8.01 -18.29
N GLY A 30 6.48 6.92 -17.94
CA GLY A 30 5.96 5.56 -18.07
C GLY A 30 6.09 5.01 -19.49
N TYR A 31 5.59 3.79 -19.67
CA TYR A 31 5.49 3.10 -20.95
C TYR A 31 4.01 2.80 -21.27
N PRO A 32 3.68 2.56 -22.55
CA PRO A 32 2.34 2.10 -22.93
C PRO A 32 1.91 0.84 -22.17
N VAL A 33 0.62 0.71 -21.92
CA VAL A 33 0.05 -0.39 -21.13
C VAL A 33 0.34 -1.76 -21.75
N GLU A 34 0.36 -1.86 -23.08
CA GLU A 34 0.65 -3.09 -23.81
C GLU A 34 2.09 -3.57 -23.56
N TYR A 35 3.04 -2.63 -23.52
CA TYR A 35 4.42 -2.92 -23.15
C TYR A 35 4.49 -3.41 -21.71
N LEU A 36 3.83 -2.71 -20.77
CA LEU A 36 3.80 -3.10 -19.37
C LEU A 36 3.22 -4.51 -19.19
N LEU A 37 2.08 -4.81 -19.83
CA LEU A 37 1.44 -6.11 -19.79
C LEU A 37 2.34 -7.21 -20.37
N SER A 38 3.02 -6.95 -21.48
CA SER A 38 3.98 -7.88 -22.08
C SER A 38 5.12 -8.20 -21.10
N ARG A 39 5.68 -7.19 -20.44
CA ARG A 39 6.75 -7.35 -19.45
C ARG A 39 6.26 -8.08 -18.19
N ILE A 40 5.08 -7.76 -17.68
CA ILE A 40 4.47 -8.46 -16.53
C ILE A 40 4.23 -9.92 -16.88
N ARG A 41 3.69 -10.22 -18.06
CA ARG A 41 3.48 -11.61 -18.51
C ARG A 41 4.80 -12.38 -18.59
N GLY A 42 5.84 -11.78 -19.14
CA GLY A 42 7.18 -12.39 -19.22
C GLY A 42 7.84 -12.61 -17.86
N ARG A 43 7.59 -11.74 -16.87
CA ARG A 43 8.03 -11.96 -15.48
C ARG A 43 7.19 -13.03 -14.78
N ARG A 44 5.87 -12.98 -14.94
CA ARG A 44 4.91 -13.93 -14.34
C ARG A 44 5.18 -15.36 -14.79
N SER A 45 5.50 -15.59 -16.06
CA SER A 45 5.78 -16.95 -16.57
C SER A 45 6.98 -17.60 -15.88
N ARG A 46 7.94 -16.80 -15.40
CA ARG A 46 9.08 -17.30 -14.61
C ARG A 46 8.69 -17.61 -13.17
N LEU A 47 7.80 -16.81 -12.58
CA LEU A 47 7.42 -16.94 -11.18
C LEU A 47 6.35 -18.01 -10.93
N ILE A 48 5.43 -18.22 -11.88
CA ILE A 48 4.21 -19.01 -11.70
C ILE A 48 4.19 -20.27 -12.58
N SER A 49 5.21 -20.51 -13.40
CA SER A 49 5.29 -21.72 -14.23
C SER A 49 5.16 -22.99 -13.40
N ASP A 50 5.66 -22.98 -12.17
CA ASP A 50 5.48 -24.05 -11.22
C ASP A 50 5.17 -23.50 -9.81
N TRP A 51 3.90 -23.11 -9.62
CA TRP A 51 3.42 -22.52 -8.36
C TRP A 51 3.10 -23.57 -7.29
N ARG A 52 2.92 -24.84 -7.67
CA ARG A 52 2.47 -25.88 -6.75
C ARG A 52 3.41 -26.06 -5.55
N PRO A 53 4.74 -26.05 -5.72
CA PRO A 53 5.66 -26.13 -4.57
C PRO A 53 5.52 -24.95 -3.60
N LEU A 54 5.14 -23.76 -4.07
CA LEU A 54 4.90 -22.61 -3.18
C LEU A 54 3.71 -22.80 -2.23
N ILE A 55 2.73 -23.62 -2.62
CA ILE A 55 1.50 -23.82 -1.86
C ILE A 55 1.53 -25.11 -1.05
N TYR A 56 2.10 -26.17 -1.60
CA TYR A 56 2.00 -27.52 -1.04
C TYR A 56 3.28 -28.03 -0.40
N ASP A 57 4.43 -27.40 -0.64
CA ASP A 57 5.69 -27.86 -0.05
C ASP A 57 5.85 -27.36 1.39
N ALA A 58 6.56 -28.13 2.20
CA ALA A 58 6.80 -27.80 3.61
C ALA A 58 7.75 -26.60 3.78
N SER A 59 8.54 -26.28 2.76
CA SER A 59 9.48 -25.15 2.76
C SER A 59 9.40 -24.30 1.48
N PRO A 60 8.37 -23.46 1.33
CA PRO A 60 8.23 -22.57 0.17
C PRO A 60 9.41 -21.58 0.05
N LEU A 61 10.11 -21.29 1.15
CA LEU A 61 11.32 -20.47 1.18
C LEU A 61 12.48 -21.12 0.42
N ASP A 62 12.67 -22.43 0.57
CA ASP A 62 13.73 -23.15 -0.11
C ASP A 62 13.46 -23.25 -1.62
N TYR A 63 12.18 -23.40 -1.99
CA TYR A 63 11.77 -23.38 -3.39
C TYR A 63 12.03 -22.02 -4.06
N LEU A 64 11.70 -20.92 -3.38
CA LEU A 64 12.04 -19.55 -3.83
C LEU A 64 13.56 -19.29 -3.87
N ALA A 65 14.35 -20.09 -3.14
CA ALA A 65 15.81 -20.03 -3.17
C ALA A 65 16.44 -20.89 -4.28
N SER A 66 15.65 -21.63 -5.06
CA SER A 66 16.15 -22.48 -6.14
C SER A 66 16.71 -21.68 -7.32
N ALA A 67 17.53 -22.34 -8.15
CA ALA A 67 18.15 -21.73 -9.32
C ALA A 67 17.14 -21.13 -10.33
N GLN A 68 15.89 -21.59 -10.31
CA GLN A 68 14.82 -21.07 -11.14
C GLN A 68 14.39 -19.65 -10.75
N TYR A 69 14.55 -19.28 -9.47
CA TYR A 69 14.21 -17.97 -8.91
C TYR A 69 15.45 -17.10 -8.63
N HIS A 70 16.66 -17.61 -8.90
CA HIS A 70 17.92 -16.90 -8.69
C HIS A 70 17.93 -15.57 -9.46
N GLY A 71 17.89 -14.47 -8.71
CA GLY A 71 17.87 -13.09 -9.23
C GLY A 71 16.68 -12.27 -8.76
N PHE A 72 15.56 -12.90 -8.37
CA PHE A 72 14.37 -12.21 -7.84
C PHE A 72 14.41 -12.07 -6.32
N VAL A 73 14.70 -13.17 -5.60
CA VAL A 73 14.79 -13.17 -4.14
C VAL A 73 16.25 -13.43 -3.75
N ARG A 74 16.90 -12.42 -3.14
CA ARG A 74 18.29 -12.55 -2.66
C ARG A 74 18.36 -12.96 -1.19
N GLU A 75 17.43 -12.46 -0.39
CA GLU A 75 17.37 -12.69 1.06
C GLU A 75 16.34 -13.77 1.38
N ARG A 76 16.73 -14.78 2.17
CA ARG A 76 15.91 -15.98 2.48
C ARG A 76 15.11 -15.84 3.79
N THR A 77 14.68 -14.62 4.10
CA THR A 77 13.90 -14.32 5.30
C THR A 77 12.53 -13.79 4.90
N ALA A 78 11.55 -13.88 5.79
CA ALA A 78 10.23 -13.29 5.56
C ALA A 78 10.31 -11.78 5.23
N GLU A 79 11.21 -11.07 5.91
CA GLU A 79 11.49 -9.65 5.65
C GLU A 79 12.14 -9.42 4.29
N GLY A 80 13.12 -10.26 3.92
CA GLY A 80 13.79 -10.22 2.62
C GLY A 80 12.83 -10.46 1.44
N MET A 81 11.90 -11.40 1.58
CA MET A 81 10.85 -11.63 0.59
C MET A 81 9.88 -10.46 0.48
N TRP A 82 9.48 -9.88 1.62
CA TRP A 82 8.64 -8.68 1.62
C TRP A 82 9.33 -7.51 0.91
N ARG A 83 10.63 -7.31 1.18
CA ARG A 83 11.46 -6.31 0.49
C ARG A 83 11.54 -6.57 -1.01
N ALA A 84 11.71 -7.83 -1.43
CA ALA A 84 11.69 -8.19 -2.85
C ALA A 84 10.34 -7.89 -3.51
N LEU A 85 9.22 -8.14 -2.82
CA LEU A 85 7.88 -7.78 -3.30
C LEU A 85 7.72 -6.26 -3.45
N LEU A 86 8.16 -5.47 -2.47
CA LEU A 86 8.13 -4.00 -2.56
C LEU A 86 8.96 -3.48 -3.73
N LEU A 87 10.12 -4.09 -4.00
CA LEU A 87 10.95 -3.76 -5.16
C LEU A 87 10.24 -4.06 -6.48
N GLU A 88 9.54 -5.20 -6.58
CA GLU A 88 8.75 -5.53 -7.77
C GLU A 88 7.55 -4.60 -7.94
N HIS A 89 6.85 -4.24 -6.87
CA HIS A 89 5.82 -3.18 -6.92
C HIS A 89 6.42 -1.85 -7.37
N GLY A 90 7.58 -1.48 -6.83
CA GLY A 90 8.35 -0.30 -7.23
C GLY A 90 8.69 -0.30 -8.72
N TRP A 91 9.15 -1.43 -9.23
CA TRP A 91 9.44 -1.61 -10.65
C TRP A 91 8.18 -1.44 -11.51
N VAL A 92 7.09 -2.15 -11.19
CA VAL A 92 5.82 -2.05 -11.94
C VAL A 92 5.29 -0.61 -11.95
N HIS A 93 5.22 0.03 -10.78
CA HIS A 93 4.75 1.40 -10.64
C HIS A 93 5.60 2.39 -11.45
N GLY A 94 6.93 2.20 -11.46
CA GLY A 94 7.85 3.01 -12.26
C GLY A 94 7.71 2.83 -13.78
N GLN A 95 7.13 1.71 -14.24
CA GLN A 95 6.83 1.49 -15.65
C GLN A 95 5.48 2.08 -16.10
N MET A 96 4.55 2.32 -15.17
CA MET A 96 3.22 2.87 -15.49
C MET A 96 3.32 4.34 -15.90
N ASP A 97 2.49 4.77 -16.84
CA ASP A 97 2.21 6.19 -17.07
C ASP A 97 1.32 6.77 -15.97
N GLU A 98 1.11 8.09 -15.96
CA GLU A 98 0.38 8.73 -14.85
C GLU A 98 -1.10 8.34 -14.81
N ALA A 99 -1.74 8.14 -15.97
CA ALA A 99 -3.14 7.68 -16.02
C ALA A 99 -3.28 6.28 -15.41
N THR A 100 -2.37 5.37 -15.74
CA THR A 100 -2.33 4.02 -15.18
C THR A 100 -1.97 4.04 -13.69
N ARG A 101 -1.04 4.89 -13.25
CA ARG A 101 -0.74 5.05 -11.81
C ARG A 101 -1.94 5.55 -11.04
N GLN A 102 -2.67 6.53 -11.58
CA GLN A 102 -3.91 7.02 -10.99
C GLN A 102 -4.94 5.88 -10.84
N MET A 103 -5.06 5.05 -11.89
CA MET A 103 -5.96 3.91 -11.94
C MET A 103 -5.65 2.86 -10.87
N PHE A 104 -4.37 2.54 -10.70
CA PHE A 104 -3.88 1.51 -9.77
C PHE A 104 -3.44 2.04 -8.40
N ALA A 105 -3.54 3.35 -8.14
CA ALA A 105 -3.20 3.95 -6.86
C ALA A 105 -3.93 3.28 -5.67
N PRO A 106 -5.22 2.87 -5.78
CA PRO A 106 -5.89 2.14 -4.72
C PRO A 106 -5.19 0.81 -4.35
N TYR A 107 -4.74 0.06 -5.34
CA TYR A 107 -4.03 -1.20 -5.12
C TYR A 107 -2.68 -0.98 -4.44
N PHE A 108 -1.88 -0.03 -4.94
CA PHE A 108 -0.54 0.20 -4.39
C PHE A 108 -0.59 0.78 -2.96
N LEU A 109 -1.53 1.67 -2.68
CA LEU A 109 -1.68 2.20 -1.33
C LEU A 109 -2.18 1.10 -0.37
N TYR A 110 -3.12 0.24 -0.78
CA TYR A 110 -3.49 -0.94 0.01
C TYR A 110 -2.29 -1.83 0.33
N ALA A 111 -1.46 -2.14 -0.68
CA ALA A 111 -0.27 -2.96 -0.52
C ALA A 111 0.75 -2.31 0.44
N GLU A 112 0.87 -0.98 0.43
CA GLU A 112 1.75 -0.23 1.32
C GLU A 112 1.19 -0.04 2.74
N LEU A 113 -0.08 -0.33 3.02
CA LEU A 113 -0.60 -0.28 4.41
C LEU A 113 0.21 -1.20 5.33
N ARG A 114 0.61 -2.37 4.83
CA ARG A 114 1.50 -3.28 5.59
C ARG A 114 2.84 -2.62 5.91
N THR A 115 3.42 -1.85 4.98
CA THR A 115 4.64 -1.07 5.24
C THR A 115 4.41 -0.05 6.35
N VAL A 116 3.28 0.67 6.32
CA VAL A 116 2.90 1.62 7.38
C VAL A 116 2.86 0.91 8.74
N PHE A 117 2.19 -0.23 8.86
CA PHE A 117 2.09 -0.97 10.12
C PHE A 117 3.43 -1.51 10.62
N ILE A 118 4.30 -2.00 9.72
CA ILE A 118 5.66 -2.43 10.07
C ILE A 118 6.46 -1.24 10.64
N CYS A 119 6.37 -0.07 10.02
CA CYS A 119 7.09 1.11 10.48
C CYS A 119 6.57 1.61 11.83
N LEU A 120 5.24 1.63 12.03
CA LEU A 120 4.65 1.98 13.33
C LEU A 120 5.11 1.05 14.46
N ARG A 121 5.20 -0.26 14.21
CA ARG A 121 5.76 -1.24 15.17
C ARG A 121 7.24 -0.97 15.47
N TYR A 122 8.01 -0.54 14.48
CA TYR A 122 9.40 -0.17 14.70
C TYR A 122 9.53 1.13 15.49
N LEU A 123 8.66 2.11 15.29
CA LEU A 123 8.63 3.33 16.10
C LEU A 123 8.24 3.03 17.55
N GLU A 124 7.22 2.20 17.78
CA GLU A 124 6.81 1.77 19.14
C GLU A 124 7.94 1.03 19.89
N GLY A 125 8.81 0.33 19.17
CA GLY A 125 9.94 -0.41 19.73
C GLY A 125 11.30 0.29 19.63
N ASP A 126 11.35 1.61 19.43
CA ASP A 126 12.58 2.43 19.31
C ASP A 126 13.59 1.94 18.26
N LYS A 127 13.09 1.37 17.15
CA LYS A 127 13.87 0.80 16.03
C LYS A 127 13.78 1.66 14.77
N ALA A 128 13.90 2.98 14.90
CA ALA A 128 13.77 3.94 13.81
C ALA A 128 14.68 3.62 12.60
N GLN A 129 15.90 3.12 12.83
CA GLN A 129 16.80 2.69 11.75
C GLN A 129 16.18 1.61 10.85
N LYS A 130 15.51 0.60 11.45
CA LYS A 130 14.85 -0.48 10.70
C LYS A 130 13.65 0.04 9.91
N ALA A 131 12.90 1.00 10.46
CA ALA A 131 11.85 1.68 9.71
C ALA A 131 12.43 2.37 8.46
N GLY A 132 13.58 3.04 8.61
CA GLY A 132 14.31 3.66 7.50
C GLY A 132 14.65 2.68 6.37
N GLU A 133 15.12 1.48 6.70
CA GLU A 133 15.44 0.43 5.72
C GLU A 133 14.21 -0.03 4.93
N VAL A 134 13.09 -0.27 5.61
CA VAL A 134 11.83 -0.69 4.95
C VAL A 134 11.29 0.44 4.06
N LEU A 135 11.30 1.68 4.56
CA LEU A 135 10.83 2.86 3.81
C LEU A 135 11.71 3.20 2.60
N GLY A 136 12.96 2.72 2.58
CA GLY A 136 13.90 2.93 1.48
C GLY A 136 13.37 2.39 0.14
N VAL A 137 12.65 1.27 0.16
CA VAL A 137 12.10 0.62 -1.05
C VAL A 137 10.61 0.86 -1.27
N SER A 138 9.91 1.43 -0.28
CA SER A 138 8.47 1.67 -0.30
C SER A 138 8.02 2.67 -1.39
N LEU A 139 6.79 2.48 -1.88
CA LEU A 139 6.08 3.40 -2.76
C LEU A 139 5.39 4.57 -2.05
N LEU A 140 5.41 4.63 -0.72
CA LEU A 140 4.84 5.75 0.03
C LEU A 140 5.47 7.09 -0.39
N SER A 141 4.68 8.18 -0.33
CA SER A 141 5.18 9.53 -0.63
C SER A 141 6.25 9.95 0.38
N ASP A 142 7.11 10.91 0.00
CA ASP A 142 8.17 11.39 0.89
C ASP A 142 7.61 11.99 2.19
N GLN A 143 6.42 12.58 2.12
CA GLN A 143 5.71 13.11 3.28
C GLN A 143 5.32 11.98 4.26
N VAL A 144 4.71 10.91 3.77
CA VAL A 144 4.36 9.74 4.61
C VAL A 144 5.64 9.09 5.17
N LYS A 145 6.69 8.99 4.36
CA LYS A 145 7.99 8.43 4.80
C LYS A 145 8.64 9.28 5.89
N ALA A 146 8.53 10.61 5.83
CA ALA A 146 9.07 11.49 6.86
C ALA A 146 8.40 11.24 8.22
N VAL A 147 7.07 11.15 8.23
CA VAL A 147 6.27 10.84 9.41
C VAL A 147 6.63 9.48 10.01
N LEU A 148 6.87 8.48 9.16
CA LEU A 148 7.19 7.12 9.61
C LEU A 148 8.67 6.89 9.99
N ARG A 149 9.55 7.87 9.81
CA ARG A 149 10.99 7.73 10.10
C ARG A 149 11.38 8.19 11.50
N THR A 150 10.65 9.14 12.06
CA THR A 150 11.08 9.87 13.26
C THR A 150 9.89 10.23 14.14
N GLY A 151 10.14 10.35 15.45
CA GLY A 151 9.14 10.81 16.41
C GLY A 151 8.49 9.68 17.20
N ALA A 152 7.59 10.06 18.10
CA ALA A 152 6.78 9.10 18.84
C ALA A 152 5.70 8.50 17.93
N VAL A 153 5.29 7.26 18.21
CA VAL A 153 4.21 6.59 17.46
C VAL A 153 2.92 7.41 17.46
N THR A 154 2.60 8.11 18.56
CA THR A 154 1.43 8.99 18.68
C THR A 154 1.48 10.17 17.72
N ASP A 155 2.64 10.79 17.55
CA ASP A 155 2.81 11.91 16.62
C ASP A 155 2.65 11.43 15.17
N ALA A 156 3.23 10.26 14.87
CA ALA A 156 3.09 9.63 13.56
C ALA A 156 1.63 9.29 13.25
N LEU A 157 0.87 8.79 14.22
CA LEU A 157 -0.56 8.49 14.06
C LEU A 157 -1.39 9.74 13.80
N ALA A 158 -1.13 10.84 14.52
CA ALA A 158 -1.85 12.10 14.31
C ALA A 158 -1.64 12.66 12.89
N GLU A 159 -0.39 12.63 12.41
CA GLU A 159 -0.05 13.07 11.05
C GLU A 159 -0.63 12.15 9.97
N LEU A 160 -0.57 10.83 10.17
CA LEU A 160 -1.22 9.86 9.27
C LEU A 160 -2.74 10.06 9.23
N GLU A 161 -3.38 10.30 10.38
CA GLU A 161 -4.81 10.58 10.47
C GLU A 161 -5.20 11.81 9.63
N GLN A 162 -4.40 12.88 9.67
CA GLN A 162 -4.63 14.04 8.81
C GLN A 162 -4.46 13.71 7.32
N MET A 163 -3.39 13.00 6.95
CA MET A 163 -3.11 12.63 5.55
C MET A 163 -4.18 11.71 4.96
N PHE A 164 -4.62 10.70 5.71
CA PHE A 164 -5.71 9.81 5.30
C PHE A 164 -7.07 10.50 5.38
N GLY A 165 -7.27 11.41 6.34
CA GLY A 165 -8.47 12.25 6.45
C GLY A 165 -8.72 13.09 5.20
N ALA A 166 -7.66 13.48 4.49
CA ALA A 166 -7.77 14.16 3.19
C ALA A 166 -8.34 13.24 2.08
N LEU A 167 -8.25 11.91 2.20
CA LEU A 167 -8.90 10.96 1.30
C LEU A 167 -10.38 10.80 1.62
N SER A 168 -10.71 10.65 2.91
CA SER A 168 -12.08 10.53 3.40
C SER A 168 -12.15 10.93 4.88
N PRO A 169 -13.20 11.64 5.31
CA PRO A 169 -13.45 11.91 6.73
C PRO A 169 -13.55 10.65 7.59
N GLY A 170 -13.87 9.48 6.99
CA GLY A 170 -13.96 8.19 7.69
C GLY A 170 -12.64 7.70 8.28
N PHE A 171 -11.51 8.30 7.91
CA PHE A 171 -10.20 8.00 8.52
C PHE A 171 -9.95 8.75 9.84
N SER A 172 -10.86 9.63 10.28
CA SER A 172 -10.79 10.23 11.61
C SER A 172 -11.00 9.17 12.71
N GLY A 173 -10.17 9.20 13.74
CA GLY A 173 -10.20 8.23 14.85
C GLY A 173 -9.06 7.21 14.85
N LEU A 174 -7.99 7.42 14.09
CA LEU A 174 -6.81 6.55 14.12
C LEU A 174 -6.16 6.54 15.51
N SER A 175 -6.08 7.73 16.13
CA SER A 175 -5.55 7.91 17.48
C SER A 175 -6.42 7.19 18.53
N ALA A 176 -7.75 7.31 18.43
CA ALA A 176 -8.68 6.60 19.31
C ALA A 176 -8.60 5.07 19.15
N ALA A 177 -8.40 4.58 17.91
CA ALA A 177 -8.20 3.16 17.67
C ALA A 177 -6.91 2.63 18.32
N TYR A 178 -5.86 3.44 18.35
CA TYR A 178 -4.62 3.14 19.05
C TYR A 178 -4.80 3.11 20.58
N GLU A 179 -5.47 4.10 21.16
CA GLU A 179 -5.73 4.14 22.60
C GLU A 179 -6.54 2.93 23.07
N GLY A 180 -7.53 2.49 22.28
CA GLY A 180 -8.38 1.36 22.65
C GLY A 180 -7.72 -0.02 22.48
N ASN A 181 -6.95 -0.24 21.42
CA ASN A 181 -6.48 -1.58 21.02
C ASN A 181 -5.00 -1.61 20.55
N GLY A 182 -4.22 -0.57 20.81
CA GLY A 182 -2.85 -0.42 20.35
C GLY A 182 -2.71 -0.45 18.82
N LEU A 183 -1.53 -0.85 18.33
CA LEU A 183 -1.26 -0.96 16.90
C LEU A 183 -2.17 -1.95 16.16
N ARG A 184 -2.74 -2.94 16.85
CA ARG A 184 -3.73 -3.84 16.24
C ARG A 184 -5.03 -3.10 15.91
N GLY A 185 -5.46 -2.20 16.78
CA GLY A 185 -6.62 -1.33 16.53
C GLY A 185 -6.41 -0.44 15.32
N VAL A 186 -5.23 0.19 15.23
CA VAL A 186 -4.80 1.01 14.08
C VAL A 186 -4.85 0.21 12.79
N GLU A 187 -4.28 -1.00 12.77
CA GLU A 187 -4.25 -1.87 11.58
C GLU A 187 -5.66 -2.23 11.10
N GLN A 188 -6.53 -2.66 12.03
CA GLN A 188 -7.91 -3.02 11.71
C GLN A 188 -8.71 -1.81 11.20
N PHE A 189 -8.62 -0.69 11.92
CA PHE A 189 -9.33 0.54 11.58
C PHE A 189 -8.91 1.06 10.21
N LEU A 190 -7.60 1.24 9.98
CA LEU A 190 -7.10 1.81 8.73
C LEU A 190 -7.42 0.90 7.54
N THR A 191 -7.26 -0.41 7.70
CA THR A 191 -7.59 -1.39 6.64
C THR A 191 -9.08 -1.35 6.31
N TYR A 192 -9.94 -1.38 7.33
CA TYR A 192 -11.39 -1.37 7.14
C TYR A 192 -11.88 -0.09 6.46
N GLN A 193 -11.46 1.08 6.96
CA GLN A 193 -11.81 2.37 6.37
C GLN A 193 -11.28 2.49 4.95
N TYR A 194 -10.08 1.96 4.69
CA TYR A 194 -9.52 1.94 3.35
C TYR A 194 -10.36 1.12 2.37
N LEU A 195 -10.82 -0.07 2.78
CA LEU A 195 -11.67 -0.90 1.95
C LEU A 195 -13.03 -0.25 1.67
N ILE A 196 -13.65 0.40 2.66
CA ILE A 196 -14.87 1.20 2.45
C ILE A 196 -14.60 2.29 1.42
N PHE A 197 -13.55 3.08 1.62
CA PHE A 197 -13.18 4.16 0.72
C PHE A 197 -12.97 3.66 -0.72
N VAL A 198 -12.27 2.53 -0.91
CA VAL A 198 -12.05 1.95 -2.25
C VAL A 198 -13.35 1.46 -2.89
N GLN A 199 -14.29 0.90 -2.13
CA GLN A 199 -15.60 0.48 -2.64
C GLN A 199 -16.45 1.66 -3.15
N GLU A 200 -16.22 2.87 -2.62
CA GLU A 200 -16.93 4.08 -3.02
C GLU A 200 -16.33 4.76 -4.26
N LEU A 201 -15.09 4.42 -4.61
CA LEU A 201 -14.42 4.92 -5.81
C LEU A 201 -15.15 4.45 -7.07
N PRO A 202 -15.26 5.31 -8.10
CA PRO A 202 -15.79 4.88 -9.39
C PRO A 202 -14.90 3.78 -9.96
N LEU A 203 -15.51 2.63 -10.31
CA LEU A 203 -14.87 1.65 -11.17
C LEU A 203 -14.56 2.36 -12.50
N HIS A 204 -13.32 2.28 -12.94
CA HIS A 204 -12.84 2.93 -14.18
C HIS A 204 -13.78 2.57 -15.35
N ARG A 205 -14.21 3.60 -16.09
CA ARG A 205 -14.98 3.46 -17.33
C ARG A 205 -14.04 3.43 -18.52
#